data_AF-A0A9J6GWX9-F1
#
_entry.id   AF-A0A9J6GWX9-F1
#
_cell.length_a   1.000
_cell.length_b   1.000
_cell.length_c   1.000
_cell.angle_alpha   90.00
_cell.angle_beta   90.00
_cell.angle_gamma   90.00
#
_symmetry.space_group_name_H-M   'P 1'
#
loop_
_entity.id
_entity.type
_entity.pdbx_description
1 polymer ?
#
loop_
_entity_poly.entity_id
_entity_poly.type
_entity_poly.pdbx_seq_one_letter_code
_entity_poly.pdbx_strand_id
1 'polypeptide(L)'
;MEARNLVSGVSGVNLSDHLPIFLMTENKTTIKAPKHTSATFQDINPLTIEAFRNELSTITWETVFSATDPNEAYDNFLSLFKSVYQKCFVRKALSFRKARTPWITPHLLKLIKEKDALYTRFIRTKNLDDLRAFKILRNTVTNSLRQAKRAYLFNLFNAEVMRKTDVLWKRLNNVLGRQQEHAQGSELI
;
A
#
# COMPACT_ATOMS: atom_id res chain seq x y z
N MET A 1 12.32 38.31 5.94
CA MET A 1 11.74 36.94 5.93
C MET A 1 10.64 36.94 4.89
N GLU A 2 10.76 36.19 3.79
CA GLU A 2 9.64 35.98 2.87
C GLU A 2 8.58 35.12 3.57
N ALA A 3 7.33 35.57 3.56
CA ALA A 3 6.21 34.78 4.03
C ALA A 3 6.08 33.53 3.14
N ARG A 4 6.18 32.34 3.73
CA ARG A 4 5.90 31.10 3.00
C ARG A 4 4.40 31.06 2.72
N ASN A 5 4.01 30.92 1.46
CA ASN A 5 2.62 30.70 1.10
C ASN A 5 2.17 29.34 1.67
N LEU A 6 1.27 29.42 2.66
CA LEU A 6 0.65 28.28 3.31
C LEU A 6 -0.81 28.23 2.91
N VAL A 7 -1.23 27.12 2.31
CA VAL A 7 -2.63 26.84 1.98
C VAL A 7 -3.09 25.70 2.85
N SER A 8 -4.11 25.92 3.68
CA SER A 8 -4.73 24.87 4.49
C SER A 8 -6.18 24.68 4.08
N GLY A 9 -6.74 23.52 4.41
CA GLY A 9 -8.14 23.24 4.11
C GLY A 9 -8.65 21.91 4.62
N VAL A 10 -9.94 21.69 4.41
CA VAL A 10 -10.64 20.45 4.71
C VAL A 10 -11.06 19.79 3.40
N SER A 11 -10.76 18.50 3.26
CA SER A 11 -11.18 17.69 2.13
C SER A 11 -12.58 17.14 2.36
N GLY A 12 -13.52 17.39 1.44
CA GLY A 12 -14.91 16.93 1.52
C GLY A 12 -15.10 15.43 1.25
N VAL A 13 -14.07 14.61 1.45
CA VAL A 13 -14.11 13.17 1.20
C VAL A 13 -14.57 12.44 2.46
N ASN A 14 -15.63 11.63 2.31
CA ASN A 14 -16.20 10.84 3.39
C ASN A 14 -15.45 9.49 3.54
N LEU A 15 -14.29 9.51 4.19
CA LEU A 15 -13.50 8.31 4.49
C LEU A 15 -13.67 7.81 5.92
N SER A 16 -13.86 8.74 6.88
CA SER A 16 -14.08 8.49 8.30
C SER A 16 -15.22 9.36 8.81
N ASP A 17 -15.59 9.18 10.08
CA ASP A 17 -16.38 10.12 10.87
C ASP A 17 -15.82 11.57 10.84
N HIS A 18 -14.50 11.71 10.71
CA HIS A 18 -13.82 12.98 10.53
C HIS A 18 -13.45 13.26 9.07
N LEU A 19 -13.59 14.53 8.66
CA LEU A 19 -13.12 15.00 7.35
C LEU A 19 -11.59 15.19 7.37
N PRO A 20 -10.85 14.70 6.37
CA PRO A 20 -9.41 14.90 6.29
C PRO A 20 -9.05 16.40 6.20
N ILE A 21 -8.05 16.82 6.94
CA ILE A 21 -7.46 18.16 6.84
C ILE A 21 -6.12 18.11 6.09
N PHE A 22 -5.77 19.18 5.38
CA PHE A 22 -4.50 19.28 4.68
C PHE A 22 -3.82 20.64 4.89
N LEU A 23 -2.50 20.62 4.75
CA LEU A 23 -1.65 21.80 4.69
C LEU A 23 -0.70 21.62 3.50
N MET A 24 -0.65 22.63 2.63
CA MET A 24 0.24 22.70 1.49
C MET A 24 1.17 23.89 1.68
N THR A 25 2.46 23.66 1.51
CA THR A 25 3.50 24.68 1.57
C THR A 25 4.27 24.67 0.27
N GLU A 26 4.68 25.83 -0.20
CA GLU A 26 5.63 25.91 -1.31
C GLU A 26 6.96 25.30 -0.89
N ASN A 27 7.47 24.38 -1.71
CA ASN A 27 8.81 23.86 -1.61
C ASN A 27 9.57 24.35 -2.86
N LYS A 28 10.51 25.28 -2.69
CA LYS A 28 11.31 25.84 -3.80
C LYS A 28 12.27 24.80 -4.41
N THR A 29 12.33 23.57 -3.90
CA THR A 29 13.13 22.50 -4.51
C THR A 29 12.40 21.90 -5.70
N THR A 30 12.95 22.07 -6.90
CA THR A 30 12.52 21.35 -8.10
C THR A 30 12.91 19.87 -7.99
N ILE A 31 12.10 19.10 -7.27
CA ILE A 31 12.21 17.64 -7.30
C ILE A 31 11.68 17.22 -8.67
N LYS A 32 12.56 16.77 -9.57
CA LYS A 32 12.13 16.13 -10.83
C LYS A 32 11.16 15.02 -10.46
N ALA A 33 9.89 15.14 -10.87
CA ALA A 33 8.89 14.13 -10.56
C ALA A 33 9.42 12.76 -11.02
N PRO A 34 9.57 11.78 -10.12
CA PRO A 34 10.04 10.48 -10.51
C PRO A 34 9.08 9.90 -11.55
N LYS A 35 9.61 9.61 -12.75
CA LYS A 35 8.89 8.88 -13.79
C LYS A 35 8.59 7.49 -13.22
N HIS A 36 7.36 7.29 -12.75
CA HIS A 36 6.92 6.09 -12.03
C HIS A 36 7.54 5.93 -10.63
N THR A 37 6.86 6.45 -9.61
CA THR A 37 7.07 6.03 -8.22
C THR A 37 6.52 4.62 -8.04
N SER A 38 7.28 3.62 -8.46
CA SER A 38 7.16 2.29 -7.85
C SER A 38 7.52 2.50 -6.39
N ALA A 39 6.54 2.41 -5.48
CA ALA A 39 6.87 2.40 -4.06
C ALA A 39 7.82 1.22 -3.85
N THR A 40 8.91 1.42 -3.13
CA THR A 40 9.85 0.35 -2.80
C THR A 40 9.68 0.00 -1.34
N PHE A 41 9.77 -1.28 -1.01
CA PHE A 41 9.85 -1.74 0.37
C PHE A 41 11.14 -2.54 0.56
N GLN A 42 11.58 -2.66 1.81
CA GLN A 42 12.63 -3.58 2.21
C GLN A 42 11.96 -4.66 3.06
N ASP A 43 12.25 -5.90 2.73
CA ASP A 43 11.66 -7.05 3.40
C ASP A 43 12.48 -7.32 4.67
N ILE A 44 12.07 -6.70 5.77
CA ILE A 44 12.71 -6.85 7.08
C ILE A 44 11.93 -7.91 7.85
N ASN A 45 12.46 -9.12 7.82
CA ASN A 45 11.88 -10.30 8.46
C ASN A 45 12.97 -11.09 9.22
N PRO A 46 12.59 -12.10 10.04
CA PRO A 46 13.56 -12.83 10.87
C PRO A 46 14.76 -13.40 10.10
N LEU A 47 14.54 -13.95 8.90
CA LEU A 47 15.60 -14.54 8.07
C LEU A 47 16.59 -13.47 7.57
N THR A 48 16.08 -12.34 7.06
CA THR A 48 16.94 -11.24 6.59
C THR A 48 17.71 -10.57 7.74
N ILE A 49 17.13 -10.51 8.93
CA ILE A 49 17.79 -10.03 10.13
C ILE A 49 18.91 -10.99 10.57
N GLU A 50 18.68 -12.30 10.50
CA GLU A 50 19.70 -13.30 10.81
C GLU A 50 20.87 -13.24 9.82
N ALA A 51 20.58 -13.14 8.51
CA ALA A 51 21.60 -12.92 7.49
C ALA A 51 22.41 -11.63 7.75
N PHE A 52 21.73 -10.54 8.12
CA PHE A 52 22.37 -9.28 8.47
C PHE A 52 23.31 -9.40 9.68
N ARG A 53 22.89 -10.13 10.73
CA ARG A 53 23.73 -10.40 11.90
C ARG A 53 24.97 -11.23 11.54
N ASN A 54 24.81 -12.25 10.71
CA ASN A 54 25.91 -13.11 10.27
C ASN A 54 26.93 -12.35 9.41
N GLU A 55 26.47 -11.43 8.55
CA GLU A 55 27.37 -10.59 7.76
C GLU A 55 28.11 -9.57 8.63
N LEU A 56 27.43 -8.95 9.60
CA LEU A 56 28.08 -8.04 10.55
C LEU A 56 29.08 -8.75 11.48
N SER A 57 28.89 -10.03 11.79
CA SER A 57 29.83 -10.80 12.62
C SER A 57 31.08 -11.25 11.87
N THR A 58 31.02 -11.28 10.53
CA THR A 58 32.12 -11.73 9.66
C THR A 58 32.90 -10.58 9.05
N ILE A 59 32.35 -9.36 9.04
CA ILE A 59 33.03 -8.19 8.48
C ILE A 59 34.18 -7.71 9.36
N THR A 60 35.27 -7.28 8.73
CA THR A 60 36.44 -6.70 9.41
C THR A 60 36.23 -5.21 9.67
N TRP A 61 36.46 -4.79 10.91
CA TRP A 61 36.31 -3.39 11.37
C TRP A 61 37.65 -2.65 11.49
N GLU A 62 38.71 -3.21 10.93
CA GLU A 62 40.08 -2.67 11.05
C GLU A 62 40.18 -1.23 10.55
N THR A 63 39.51 -0.87 9.46
CA THR A 63 39.47 0.51 8.93
C THR A 63 38.78 1.51 9.87
N VAL A 64 37.93 1.03 10.79
CA VAL A 64 37.30 1.86 11.82
C VAL A 64 38.23 2.01 13.02
N PHE A 65 38.86 0.92 13.45
CA PHE A 65 39.74 0.92 14.63
C PHE A 65 41.13 1.51 14.39
N SER A 66 41.59 1.52 13.15
CA SER A 66 42.89 2.10 12.75
C SER A 66 42.82 3.59 12.40
N ALA A 67 41.61 4.15 12.25
CA ALA A 67 41.43 5.57 11.94
C ALA A 67 41.87 6.45 13.11
N THR A 68 42.62 7.50 12.80
CA THR A 68 43.16 8.45 13.80
C THR A 68 42.21 9.60 14.07
N ASP A 69 41.42 9.99 13.07
CA ASP A 69 40.38 11.00 13.19
C ASP A 69 39.02 10.35 13.55
N PRO A 70 38.30 10.84 14.58
CA PRO A 70 36.99 10.31 14.94
C PRO A 70 35.94 10.45 13.84
N ASN A 71 36.01 11.49 12.99
CA ASN A 71 35.03 11.64 11.90
C ASN A 71 35.28 10.60 10.81
N GLU A 72 36.55 10.38 10.45
CA GLU A 72 36.94 9.31 9.54
C GLU A 72 36.50 7.92 10.05
N ALA A 73 36.73 7.63 11.33
CA ALA A 73 36.27 6.38 11.95
C ALA A 73 34.74 6.20 11.82
N TYR A 74 33.98 7.27 12.08
CA TYR A 74 32.52 7.26 11.95
C TYR A 74 32.06 7.04 10.50
N ASP A 75 32.68 7.73 9.55
CA ASP A 75 32.35 7.60 8.12
C ASP A 75 32.66 6.19 7.62
N ASN A 76 33.79 5.60 8.02
CA ASN A 76 34.16 4.22 7.73
C ASN A 76 33.15 3.23 8.30
N PHE A 77 32.77 3.38 9.58
CA PHE A 77 31.75 2.56 10.22
C PHE A 77 30.42 2.65 9.47
N LEU A 78 29.97 3.88 9.19
CA LEU A 78 28.67 4.12 8.57
C LEU A 78 28.62 3.57 7.15
N SER A 79 29.73 3.67 6.41
CA SER A 79 29.87 3.11 5.07
C SER A 79 29.77 1.58 5.08
N LEU A 80 30.54 0.91 5.94
CA LEU A 80 30.50 -0.56 6.12
C LEU A 80 29.13 -1.05 6.58
N PHE A 81 28.55 -0.40 7.59
CA PHE A 81 27.24 -0.79 8.10
C PHE A 81 26.15 -0.63 7.02
N LYS A 82 26.17 0.48 6.26
CA LYS A 82 25.22 0.71 5.17
C LYS A 82 25.41 -0.28 4.03
N SER A 83 26.64 -0.68 3.69
CA SER A 83 26.87 -1.66 2.63
C SER A 83 26.27 -3.01 2.99
N VAL A 84 26.49 -3.48 4.21
CA VAL A 84 25.90 -4.72 4.72
C VAL A 84 24.37 -4.60 4.78
N TYR A 85 23.86 -3.45 5.23
CA TYR A 85 22.42 -3.20 5.27
C TYR A 85 21.78 -3.28 3.88
N GLN A 86 22.39 -2.65 2.87
CA GLN A 86 21.90 -2.67 1.49
C GLN A 86 21.98 -4.07 0.87
N LYS A 87 22.99 -4.86 1.25
CA LYS A 87 23.16 -6.26 0.83
C LYS A 87 22.07 -7.16 1.40
N CYS A 88 21.76 -7.03 2.70
CA CYS A 88 20.80 -7.91 3.38
C CYS A 88 19.34 -7.48 3.20
N PHE A 89 19.08 -6.17 3.16
CA PHE A 89 17.74 -5.60 3.04
C PHE A 89 17.54 -4.98 1.66
N VAL A 90 17.52 -5.83 0.63
CA VAL A 90 17.36 -5.39 -0.76
C VAL A 90 16.03 -4.66 -0.95
N ARG A 91 16.07 -3.49 -1.60
CA ARG A 91 14.85 -2.76 -1.99
C ARG A 91 14.12 -3.55 -3.07
N LYS A 92 12.90 -3.97 -2.74
CA LYS A 92 11.97 -4.61 -3.66
C LYS A 92 10.98 -3.55 -4.18
N ALA A 93 10.74 -3.55 -5.48
CA ALA A 93 9.70 -2.72 -6.07
C ALA A 93 8.33 -3.30 -5.70
N LEU A 94 7.48 -2.47 -5.09
CA LEU A 94 6.08 -2.79 -4.88
C LEU A 94 5.35 -2.56 -6.20
N SER A 95 4.99 -3.66 -6.87
CA SER A 95 4.05 -3.59 -7.97
C SER A 95 2.67 -3.35 -7.39
N PHE A 96 2.19 -2.10 -7.46
CA PHE A 96 0.77 -1.82 -7.29
C PHE A 96 0.02 -2.35 -8.52
N ARG A 97 -0.13 -3.68 -8.63
CA ARG A 97 -1.29 -4.18 -9.36
C ARG A 97 -2.47 -3.63 -8.58
N LYS A 98 -3.18 -2.65 -9.15
CA LYS A 98 -4.46 -2.20 -8.58
C LYS A 98 -5.23 -3.48 -8.28
N ALA A 99 -5.41 -3.80 -7.01
CA ALA A 99 -6.21 -4.93 -6.60
C ALA A 99 -7.62 -4.58 -7.04
N ARG A 100 -7.93 -4.87 -8.30
CA ARG A 100 -9.21 -4.56 -8.89
C ARG A 100 -10.13 -5.58 -8.29
N THR A 101 -10.82 -5.17 -7.24
CA THR A 101 -11.91 -5.92 -6.62
C THR A 101 -12.81 -6.44 -7.74
N PRO A 102 -12.79 -7.76 -8.02
CA PRO A 102 -13.28 -8.28 -9.29
C PRO A 102 -14.80 -8.12 -9.45
N TRP A 103 -15.52 -7.92 -8.35
CA TRP A 103 -16.95 -7.64 -8.32
C TRP A 103 -17.31 -6.16 -8.56
N ILE A 104 -16.34 -5.23 -8.65
CA ILE A 104 -16.64 -3.82 -8.92
C ILE A 104 -16.63 -3.53 -10.42
N THR A 105 -17.81 -3.25 -10.96
CA THR A 105 -18.03 -2.93 -12.37
C THR A 105 -17.84 -1.42 -12.66
N PRO A 106 -17.63 -1.02 -13.93
CA PRO A 106 -17.60 0.40 -14.30
C PRO A 106 -18.86 1.17 -13.92
N HIS A 107 -20.02 0.50 -13.99
CA HIS A 107 -21.29 1.08 -13.54
C HIS A 107 -21.31 1.36 -12.03
N LEU A 108 -20.86 0.41 -11.21
CA LEU A 108 -20.73 0.61 -9.76
C LEU A 108 -19.76 1.76 -9.44
N LEU A 109 -18.65 1.88 -10.18
CA LEU A 109 -17.73 3.00 -10.02
C LEU A 109 -18.39 4.35 -10.34
N LYS A 110 -19.26 4.39 -11.35
CA LYS A 110 -20.04 5.60 -11.68
C LYS A 110 -20.95 5.99 -10.52
N LEU A 111 -21.70 5.04 -9.96
CA LEU A 111 -22.57 5.29 -8.81
C LEU A 111 -21.80 5.75 -7.56
N ILE A 112 -20.62 5.17 -7.31
CA ILE A 112 -19.73 5.60 -6.21
C ILE A 112 -19.32 7.06 -6.40
N LYS A 113 -18.88 7.44 -7.62
CA LYS A 113 -18.50 8.82 -7.95
C LYS A 113 -19.66 9.79 -7.82
N GLU A 114 -20.85 9.41 -8.27
CA GLU A 114 -22.06 10.22 -8.13
C GLU A 114 -22.41 10.43 -6.65
N LYS A 115 -22.36 9.37 -5.84
CA LYS A 115 -22.56 9.43 -4.38
C LYS A 115 -21.56 10.40 -3.74
N ASP A 116 -20.28 10.31 -4.09
CA ASP A 116 -19.24 11.19 -3.54
C ASP A 116 -19.47 12.64 -3.96
N ALA A 117 -19.83 12.88 -5.22
CA ALA A 117 -20.15 14.22 -5.72
C ALA A 117 -21.34 14.87 -5.00
N LEU A 118 -22.41 14.10 -4.70
CA LEU A 118 -23.54 14.59 -3.91
C LEU A 118 -23.11 15.01 -2.51
N TYR A 119 -22.27 14.21 -1.85
CA TYR A 119 -21.77 14.52 -0.52
C TYR A 119 -20.87 15.77 -0.53
N THR A 120 -19.93 15.85 -1.46
CA THR A 120 -19.06 17.03 -1.61
C THR A 120 -19.89 18.28 -1.89
N ARG A 121 -20.93 18.18 -2.72
CA ARG A 121 -21.85 19.30 -2.98
C ARG A 121 -22.59 19.71 -1.72
N PHE A 122 -23.16 18.76 -0.98
CA PHE A 122 -23.81 19.03 0.31
C PHE A 122 -22.88 19.70 1.32
N ILE A 123 -21.63 19.23 1.46
CA ILE A 123 -20.68 19.84 2.40
C ILE A 123 -20.44 21.32 2.09
N ARG A 124 -20.41 21.68 0.80
CA ARG A 124 -20.22 23.04 0.31
C ARG A 124 -21.47 23.91 0.40
N THR A 125 -22.64 23.39 0.02
CA THR A 125 -23.88 24.19 -0.12
C THR A 125 -24.81 24.10 1.08
N LYS A 126 -24.64 23.07 1.93
CA LYS A 126 -25.55 22.67 3.01
C LYS A 126 -26.99 22.41 2.55
N ASN A 127 -27.20 22.14 1.25
CA ASN A 127 -28.52 21.86 0.70
C ASN A 127 -29.04 20.48 1.19
N LEU A 128 -30.18 20.48 1.87
CA LEU A 128 -30.79 19.27 2.40
C LEU A 128 -31.26 18.28 1.31
N ASP A 129 -31.56 18.75 0.10
CA ASP A 129 -31.92 17.90 -1.04
C ASP A 129 -30.74 17.06 -1.49
N ASP A 130 -29.55 17.65 -1.53
CA ASP A 130 -28.31 16.94 -1.82
C ASP A 130 -28.02 15.88 -0.74
N LEU A 131 -28.27 16.20 0.53
CA LEU A 131 -28.13 15.25 1.62
C LEU A 131 -29.14 14.08 1.50
N ARG A 132 -30.39 14.37 1.14
CA ARG A 132 -31.42 13.35 0.91
C ARG A 132 -31.04 12.44 -0.25
N ALA A 133 -30.67 13.00 -1.39
CA ALA A 133 -30.20 12.26 -2.56
C ALA A 133 -28.96 11.42 -2.25
N PHE A 134 -27.98 11.98 -1.52
CA PHE A 134 -26.81 11.27 -1.05
C PHE A 134 -27.17 10.06 -0.19
N LYS A 135 -28.06 10.21 0.79
CA LYS A 135 -28.47 9.10 1.68
C LYS A 135 -29.11 7.95 0.90
N ILE A 136 -29.97 8.26 -0.07
CA ILE A 136 -30.60 7.27 -0.94
C ILE A 136 -29.53 6.57 -1.77
N LEU A 137 -28.71 7.33 -2.50
CA LEU A 137 -27.69 6.76 -3.39
C LEU A 137 -26.62 5.97 -2.62
N ARG A 138 -26.25 6.40 -1.41
CA ARG A 138 -25.37 5.66 -0.51
C ARG A 138 -25.91 4.26 -0.23
N ASN A 139 -27.18 4.16 0.15
CA ASN A 139 -27.80 2.87 0.44
C ASN A 139 -27.88 1.98 -0.82
N THR A 140 -28.21 2.57 -1.97
CA THR A 140 -28.19 1.88 -3.27
C THR A 140 -26.80 1.34 -3.57
N VAL A 141 -25.76 2.17 -3.50
CA VAL A 141 -24.36 1.76 -3.73
C VAL A 141 -23.95 0.63 -2.78
N THR A 142 -24.27 0.74 -1.48
CA THR A 142 -23.97 -0.32 -0.50
C THR A 142 -24.64 -1.64 -0.88
N ASN A 143 -25.92 -1.61 -1.25
CA ASN A 143 -26.66 -2.80 -1.64
C ASN A 143 -26.11 -3.41 -2.94
N SER A 144 -25.85 -2.59 -3.96
CA SER A 144 -25.30 -3.06 -5.24
C SER A 144 -23.88 -3.63 -5.07
N LEU A 145 -23.04 -3.06 -4.21
CA LEU A 145 -21.73 -3.62 -3.87
C LEU A 145 -21.84 -5.00 -3.19
N ARG A 146 -22.77 -5.13 -2.22
CA ARG A 146 -23.04 -6.41 -1.55
C ARG A 146 -23.54 -7.47 -2.54
N GLN A 147 -24.48 -7.10 -3.41
CA GLN A 147 -25.03 -7.99 -4.43
C GLN A 147 -23.96 -8.43 -5.42
N ALA A 148 -23.15 -7.50 -5.92
CA ALA A 148 -22.08 -7.82 -6.87
C ALA A 148 -21.03 -8.74 -6.24
N LYS A 149 -20.64 -8.49 -4.98
CA LYS A 149 -19.74 -9.38 -4.24
C LYS A 149 -20.32 -10.78 -4.07
N ARG A 150 -21.61 -10.88 -3.69
CA ARG A 150 -22.32 -12.16 -3.54
C ARG A 150 -22.38 -12.91 -4.87
N ALA A 151 -22.76 -12.24 -5.95
CA ALA A 151 -22.85 -12.84 -7.28
C ALA A 151 -21.48 -13.34 -7.75
N TYR A 152 -20.42 -12.54 -7.55
CA TYR A 152 -19.05 -12.95 -7.86
C TYR A 152 -18.64 -14.21 -7.09
N LEU A 153 -18.82 -14.23 -5.76
CA LEU A 153 -18.46 -15.39 -4.94
C LEU A 153 -19.30 -16.62 -5.30
N PHE A 154 -20.59 -16.46 -5.55
CA PHE A 154 -21.46 -17.54 -6.01
C PHE A 154 -20.97 -18.14 -7.33
N ASN A 155 -20.61 -17.30 -8.30
CA ASN A 155 -20.07 -17.74 -9.59
C ASN A 155 -18.67 -18.36 -9.46
N LEU A 156 -17.86 -17.86 -8.52
CA LEU A 156 -16.53 -18.40 -8.24
C LEU A 156 -16.59 -19.82 -7.66
N PHE A 157 -17.67 -20.15 -6.95
CA PHE A 157 -17.91 -21.45 -6.33
C PHE A 157 -19.19 -22.10 -6.86
N ASN A 158 -19.35 -22.14 -8.19
CA ASN A 158 -20.50 -22.76 -8.84
C ASN A 158 -20.55 -24.29 -8.62
N ALA A 159 -21.67 -24.92 -8.98
CA ALA A 159 -21.89 -26.35 -8.78
C ALA A 159 -20.82 -27.25 -9.42
N GLU A 160 -20.24 -26.84 -10.56
CA GLU A 160 -19.17 -27.58 -11.23
C GLU A 160 -17.87 -27.57 -10.43
N VAL A 161 -17.53 -26.43 -9.84
CA VAL A 161 -16.33 -26.25 -9.02
C VAL A 161 -16.48 -26.97 -7.68
N MET A 162 -17.68 -26.97 -7.11
CA MET A 162 -17.97 -27.69 -5.86
C MET A 162 -17.76 -29.21 -6.00
N ARG A 163 -17.80 -29.76 -7.23
CA ARG A 163 -17.49 -31.17 -7.52
C ARG A 163 -16.00 -31.46 -7.70
N LYS A 164 -15.15 -30.42 -7.80
CA LYS A 164 -13.70 -30.55 -8.04
C LYS A 164 -12.92 -30.02 -6.83
N THR A 165 -12.62 -30.93 -5.90
CA THR A 165 -12.02 -30.61 -4.60
C THR A 165 -10.68 -29.87 -4.73
N ASP A 166 -9.83 -30.26 -5.67
CA ASP A 166 -8.55 -29.62 -5.97
C ASP A 166 -8.72 -28.15 -6.42
N VAL A 167 -9.65 -27.90 -7.35
CA VAL A 167 -9.97 -26.56 -7.86
C VAL A 167 -10.61 -25.71 -6.77
N LEU A 168 -11.50 -26.30 -5.97
CA LEU A 168 -12.17 -25.64 -4.85
C LEU A 168 -11.17 -25.13 -3.82
N TRP A 169 -10.28 -25.99 -3.31
CA TRP A 169 -9.27 -25.61 -2.33
C TRP A 169 -8.31 -24.56 -2.88
N LYS A 170 -7.89 -24.70 -4.14
CA LYS A 170 -7.06 -23.68 -4.81
C LYS A 170 -7.75 -22.32 -4.86
N ARG A 171 -9.03 -22.25 -5.24
CA ARG A 171 -9.81 -21.00 -5.28
C ARG A 171 -10.03 -20.42 -3.88
N LEU A 172 -10.35 -21.26 -2.90
CA LEU A 172 -10.56 -20.85 -1.52
C LEU A 172 -9.29 -20.25 -0.90
N ASN A 173 -8.15 -20.92 -1.08
CA ASN A 173 -6.86 -20.42 -0.59
C ASN A 173 -6.47 -19.09 -1.24
N ASN A 174 -6.77 -18.90 -2.53
CA ASN A 174 -6.58 -17.61 -3.19
C ASN A 174 -7.48 -16.51 -2.61
N VAL A 175 -8.75 -16.79 -2.33
CA VAL A 175 -9.68 -15.82 -1.71
C VAL A 175 -9.27 -15.46 -0.28
N LEU A 176 -8.76 -16.44 0.47
CA LEU A 176 -8.31 -16.25 1.85
C LEU A 176 -6.87 -15.73 1.97
N GLY A 177 -6.16 -15.56 0.85
CA GLY A 177 -4.74 -15.15 0.86
C GLY A 177 -3.80 -16.19 1.47
N ARG A 178 -4.20 -17.47 1.53
CA ARG A 178 -3.43 -18.58 2.11
C ARG A 178 -2.57 -19.29 1.07
N GLN A 179 -1.91 -18.55 0.19
CA GLN A 179 -0.96 -19.20 -0.72
C GLN A 179 0.15 -19.81 0.13
N GLN A 180 0.38 -21.11 -0.03
CA GLN A 180 1.58 -21.73 0.51
C GLN A 180 2.76 -21.04 -0.16
N GLU A 181 3.61 -20.39 0.62
CA GLU A 181 4.96 -20.10 0.17
C GLU A 181 5.56 -21.47 -0.15
N HIS A 182 5.76 -21.75 -1.43
CA HIS A 182 6.70 -22.80 -1.80
C HIS A 182 8.04 -22.32 -1.25
N ALA A 183 8.40 -22.80 -0.05
CA ALA A 183 9.78 -22.84 0.37
C ALA A 183 10.52 -23.55 -0.77
N GLN A 184 11.30 -22.78 -1.53
CA GLN A 184 12.28 -23.38 -2.42
C GLN A 184 13.19 -24.18 -1.50
N GLY A 185 13.01 -25.49 -1.53
CA GLY A 185 13.84 -26.44 -0.79
C GLY A 185 15.28 -26.16 -1.15
N SER A 186 16.06 -25.89 -0.11
CA SER A 186 17.49 -26.13 -0.08
C SER A 186 17.77 -27.57 -0.49
N GLU A 187 18.11 -27.81 -1.76
CA GLU A 187 18.92 -28.95 -2.14
C GLU A 187 20.39 -28.50 -2.11
N LEU A 188 21.00 -28.68 -0.94
CA LEU A 188 22.43 -28.87 -0.81
C LEU A 188 22.67 -30.38 -0.87
N ILE A 189 23.16 -30.87 -2.00
CA ILE A 189 24.22 -31.91 -2.08
C ILE A 189 25.14 -31.49 -3.23
#